data_AF-K6UF32-F1
#
_entry.id   AF-K6UF32-F1
#
_cell.length_a   1.000
_cell.length_b   1.000
_cell.length_c   1.000
_cell.angle_alpha   90.00
_cell.angle_beta   90.00
_cell.angle_gamma   90.00
#
_symmetry.space_group_name_H-M   'P 1'
#
loop_
_entity.id
_entity.type
_entity.pdbx_description
1 polymer ?
#
loop_
_entity_poly.entity_id
_entity_poly.type
_entity_poly.pdbx_seq_one_letter_code
_entity_poly.pdbx_strand_id
1 'polypeptide(L)'
;ADNLDTFPAHEKYEKLSGTNIDELSCATYCKKLISLKGSKKDVQTLCAKMVTNLKTLHTNSDVGKTQKDRCSFLTHWARYHVMNLFSKNPISNQEKPLLKELNEAIFNVNENITEWNNRCNFYLYGNWDYWKEEKDLHDYFVNHDKINEYADRPNGDTPNKYCIYLNHINDLYKRYIKDCCMCFIRPNFDCEEKCPKYFKCEKKYYPYDLISKLKCSNQKPNDTVEEIFKPVTLDYTVVTRSQIESLNSCNSSTCEQEYNSYDLIHNLNSPNQKPNDSVEETNKSVILDHTVLNRSQIELVNSCNSFMCEPFYKFVSLGYSLLGGGFIFS
;
A
#
# COMPACT_ATOMS: atom_id res chain seq x y z
N ALA A 1 -26.99 20.12 0.41
CA ALA A 1 -26.41 19.56 1.65
C ALA A 1 -25.61 18.35 1.23
N ASP A 2 -24.30 18.51 1.03
CA ASP A 2 -23.43 17.39 0.68
C ASP A 2 -23.25 16.51 1.91
N ASN A 3 -23.88 15.34 1.87
CA ASN A 3 -23.65 14.29 2.85
C ASN A 3 -22.38 13.54 2.43
N LEU A 4 -21.51 13.19 3.39
CA LEU A 4 -20.32 12.35 3.13
C LEU A 4 -20.68 11.03 2.42
N ASP A 5 -21.95 10.60 2.55
CA ASP A 5 -22.56 9.45 1.88
C ASP A 5 -22.70 9.61 0.35
N THR A 6 -22.41 10.78 -0.23
CA THR A 6 -22.45 11.04 -1.68
C THR A 6 -21.06 11.10 -2.32
N PHE A 7 -20.04 10.59 -1.63
CA PHE A 7 -18.67 10.65 -2.10
C PHE A 7 -18.35 9.62 -3.20
N PRO A 8 -17.45 9.94 -4.15
CA PRO A 8 -17.09 9.05 -5.24
C PRO A 8 -16.74 7.63 -4.80
N ALA A 9 -16.04 7.47 -3.67
CA ALA A 9 -15.70 6.15 -3.12
C ALA A 9 -16.95 5.30 -2.82
N HIS A 10 -18.00 5.89 -2.26
CA HIS A 10 -19.25 5.20 -1.94
C HIS A 10 -19.91 4.64 -3.21
N GLU A 11 -19.96 5.43 -4.29
CA GLU A 11 -20.51 4.97 -5.56
C GLU A 11 -19.77 3.73 -6.11
N LYS A 12 -18.45 3.65 -5.89
CA LYS A 12 -17.66 2.48 -6.32
C LYS A 12 -18.03 1.22 -5.53
N TYR A 13 -18.23 1.36 -4.22
CA TYR A 13 -18.65 0.26 -3.36
C TYR A 13 -20.07 -0.21 -3.70
N GLU A 14 -20.98 0.70 -4.02
CA GLU A 14 -22.33 0.34 -4.47
C GLU A 14 -22.32 -0.50 -5.76
N LYS A 15 -21.40 -0.22 -6.68
CA LYS A 15 -21.22 -1.04 -7.89
C LYS A 15 -20.81 -2.47 -7.57
N LEU A 16 -19.89 -2.66 -6.61
CA LEU A 16 -19.47 -3.99 -6.15
C LEU A 16 -20.59 -4.72 -5.40
N SER A 17 -21.34 -3.98 -4.57
CA SER A 17 -22.50 -4.51 -3.84
C SER A 17 -23.65 -4.89 -4.77
N GLY A 18 -23.85 -4.16 -5.86
CA GLY A 18 -24.92 -4.35 -6.83
C GLY A 18 -24.66 -5.45 -7.87
N THR A 19 -23.48 -6.08 -7.87
CA THR A 19 -23.14 -7.15 -8.81
C THR A 19 -24.11 -8.33 -8.70
N ASN A 20 -24.70 -8.71 -9.83
CA ASN A 20 -25.54 -9.91 -9.95
C ASN A 20 -24.68 -11.15 -9.74
N ILE A 21 -25.14 -12.09 -8.91
CA ILE A 21 -24.40 -13.30 -8.59
C ILE A 21 -24.31 -14.22 -9.82
N ASP A 22 -23.09 -14.63 -10.17
CA ASP A 22 -22.86 -15.74 -11.10
C ASP A 22 -23.00 -17.07 -10.33
N GLU A 23 -24.17 -17.70 -10.45
CA GLU A 23 -24.51 -18.95 -9.75
C GLU A 23 -23.53 -20.08 -10.07
N LEU A 24 -23.02 -20.16 -11.31
CA LEU A 24 -22.06 -21.19 -11.71
C LEU A 24 -20.71 -21.00 -11.01
N SER A 25 -20.25 -19.75 -10.93
CA SER A 25 -19.03 -19.42 -10.19
C SER A 25 -19.20 -19.65 -8.70
N CYS A 26 -20.34 -19.26 -8.14
CA CYS A 26 -20.66 -19.54 -6.74
C CYS A 26 -20.62 -21.04 -6.45
N ALA A 27 -21.32 -21.85 -7.24
CA ALA A 27 -21.36 -23.31 -7.09
C ALA A 27 -19.98 -23.96 -7.24
N THR A 28 -19.07 -23.33 -7.98
CA THR A 28 -17.71 -23.82 -8.19
C THR A 28 -16.79 -23.44 -7.03
N TYR A 29 -16.63 -22.14 -6.79
CA TYR A 29 -15.61 -21.60 -5.90
C TYR A 29 -16.05 -21.52 -4.43
N CYS A 30 -17.35 -21.38 -4.17
CA CYS A 30 -17.91 -21.33 -2.81
C CYS A 30 -18.45 -22.68 -2.32
N LYS A 31 -18.31 -23.76 -3.09
CA LYS A 31 -18.87 -25.09 -2.79
C LYS A 31 -18.57 -25.56 -1.36
N LYS A 32 -17.29 -25.52 -0.99
CA LYS A 32 -16.82 -25.95 0.33
C LYS A 32 -17.43 -25.11 1.44
N LEU A 33 -17.39 -23.78 1.30
CA LEU A 33 -18.01 -22.84 2.23
C LEU A 33 -19.52 -23.09 2.41
N ILE A 34 -20.25 -23.36 1.33
CA ILE A 34 -21.69 -23.67 1.38
C ILE A 34 -21.94 -24.98 2.14
N SER A 35 -21.04 -25.94 1.99
CA SER A 35 -21.14 -27.27 2.63
C SER A 35 -20.70 -27.27 4.11
N LEU A 36 -20.06 -26.19 4.59
CA LEU A 36 -19.61 -26.10 5.98
C LEU A 36 -20.79 -25.98 6.96
N LYS A 37 -20.72 -26.76 8.03
CA LYS A 37 -21.64 -26.65 9.17
C LYS A 37 -21.50 -25.26 9.81
N GLY A 38 -22.61 -24.54 9.96
CA GLY A 38 -22.61 -23.17 10.49
C GLY A 38 -22.43 -22.07 9.44
N SER A 39 -22.35 -22.43 8.15
CA SER A 39 -22.34 -21.49 7.05
C SER A 39 -23.67 -20.73 6.95
N LYS A 40 -23.66 -19.45 7.33
CA LYS A 40 -24.84 -18.58 7.30
C LYS A 40 -25.09 -18.09 5.87
N LYS A 41 -26.37 -17.84 5.52
CA LYS A 41 -26.78 -17.33 4.20
C LYS A 41 -26.03 -16.05 3.80
N ASP A 42 -25.77 -15.16 4.76
CA ASP A 42 -25.05 -13.90 4.49
C ASP A 42 -23.58 -14.13 4.12
N VAL A 43 -22.92 -15.13 4.74
CA VAL A 43 -21.53 -15.50 4.41
C VAL A 43 -21.47 -16.17 3.03
N GLN A 44 -22.44 -17.01 2.70
CA GLN A 44 -22.57 -17.62 1.37
C GLN A 44 -22.79 -16.55 0.30
N THR A 45 -23.66 -15.57 0.58
CA THR A 45 -23.94 -14.43 -0.31
C THR A 45 -22.69 -13.56 -0.50
N LEU A 46 -21.93 -13.30 0.57
CA LEU A 46 -20.66 -12.60 0.48
C LEU A 46 -19.66 -13.35 -0.41
N CYS A 47 -19.50 -14.67 -0.21
CA CYS A 47 -18.64 -15.49 -1.06
C CYS A 47 -19.06 -15.38 -2.54
N ALA A 48 -20.35 -15.55 -2.82
CA ALA A 48 -20.91 -15.48 -4.18
C ALA A 48 -20.63 -14.14 -4.87
N LYS A 49 -20.82 -13.02 -4.15
CA LYS A 49 -20.52 -11.68 -4.66
C LYS A 49 -19.02 -11.46 -4.85
N MET A 50 -18.18 -11.89 -3.90
CA MET A 50 -16.72 -11.79 -4.03
C MET A 50 -16.19 -12.53 -5.26
N VAL A 51 -16.58 -13.80 -5.46
CA VAL A 51 -16.10 -14.60 -6.60
C VAL A 51 -16.59 -14.03 -7.93
N THR A 52 -17.83 -13.50 -7.96
CA THR A 52 -18.36 -12.86 -9.16
C THR A 52 -17.59 -11.57 -9.47
N ASN A 53 -17.45 -10.69 -8.47
CA ASN A 53 -16.68 -9.46 -8.61
C ASN A 53 -15.25 -9.74 -9.07
N LEU A 54 -14.54 -10.70 -8.46
CA LEU A 54 -13.17 -11.08 -8.86
C LEU A 54 -13.08 -11.45 -10.35
N LYS A 55 -14.01 -12.26 -10.86
CA LYS A 55 -13.99 -12.69 -12.27
C LYS A 55 -14.24 -11.54 -13.23
N THR A 56 -15.16 -10.63 -12.91
CA THR A 56 -15.60 -9.57 -13.82
C THR A 56 -14.91 -8.23 -13.56
N LEU A 57 -14.02 -8.14 -12.57
CA LEU A 57 -13.45 -6.87 -12.15
C LEU A 57 -12.66 -6.17 -13.26
N HIS A 58 -11.92 -6.94 -14.05
CA HIS A 58 -11.05 -6.44 -15.12
C HIS A 58 -11.79 -5.72 -16.26
N THR A 59 -13.11 -5.92 -16.38
CA THR A 59 -13.96 -5.19 -17.33
C THR A 59 -14.83 -4.11 -16.67
N ASN A 60 -14.82 -4.01 -15.34
CA ASN A 60 -15.68 -3.08 -14.60
C ASN A 60 -15.01 -1.70 -14.42
N SER A 61 -15.09 -0.88 -15.47
CA SER A 61 -14.57 0.50 -15.46
C SER A 61 -15.27 1.43 -14.47
N ASP A 62 -16.51 1.10 -14.06
CA ASP A 62 -17.25 1.90 -13.10
C ASP A 62 -16.61 1.85 -11.71
N VAL A 63 -15.91 0.77 -11.35
CA VAL A 63 -15.28 0.59 -10.03
C VAL A 63 -13.95 1.34 -9.92
N GLY A 64 -13.15 1.37 -10.98
CA GLY A 64 -11.81 1.98 -10.94
C GLY A 64 -11.19 2.16 -12.32
N LYS A 65 -10.25 3.10 -12.43
CA LYS A 65 -9.62 3.46 -13.71
C LYS A 65 -8.64 2.38 -14.16
N THR A 66 -7.77 1.95 -13.26
CA THR A 66 -6.80 0.88 -13.49
C THR A 66 -7.23 -0.41 -12.80
N GLN A 67 -6.67 -1.54 -13.24
CA GLN A 67 -6.92 -2.82 -12.57
C GLN A 67 -6.44 -2.81 -11.11
N LYS A 68 -5.33 -2.12 -10.81
CA LYS A 68 -4.86 -1.91 -9.44
C LYS A 68 -5.91 -1.17 -8.60
N ASP A 69 -6.47 -0.07 -9.11
CA ASP A 69 -7.52 0.69 -8.42
C ASP A 69 -8.72 -0.20 -8.12
N ARG A 70 -9.18 -0.98 -9.12
CA ARG A 70 -10.33 -1.87 -8.96
C ARG A 70 -10.05 -2.94 -7.90
N CYS A 71 -8.86 -3.54 -7.91
CA CYS A 71 -8.45 -4.48 -6.88
C CYS A 71 -8.43 -3.85 -5.48
N SER A 72 -7.99 -2.59 -5.35
CA SER A 72 -8.03 -1.85 -4.07
C SER A 72 -9.46 -1.68 -3.57
N PHE A 73 -10.38 -1.22 -4.42
CA PHE A 73 -11.81 -1.13 -4.07
C PHE A 73 -12.38 -2.48 -3.64
N LEU A 74 -12.14 -3.55 -4.41
CA LEU A 74 -12.63 -4.88 -4.07
C LEU A 74 -12.06 -5.40 -2.75
N THR A 75 -10.78 -5.15 -2.48
CA THR A 75 -10.12 -5.54 -1.22
C THR A 75 -10.79 -4.87 -0.03
N HIS A 76 -10.96 -3.55 -0.08
CA HIS A 76 -11.58 -2.78 1.01
C HIS A 76 -13.07 -3.13 1.19
N TRP A 77 -13.79 -3.33 0.09
CA TRP A 77 -15.18 -3.78 0.11
C TRP A 77 -15.32 -5.15 0.80
N ALA A 78 -14.50 -6.12 0.39
CA ALA A 78 -14.56 -7.47 0.95
C ALA A 78 -14.22 -7.46 2.45
N ARG A 79 -13.15 -6.75 2.84
CA ARG A 79 -12.74 -6.60 4.25
C ARG A 79 -13.81 -5.94 5.11
N TYR A 80 -14.45 -4.88 4.62
CA TYR A 80 -15.56 -4.22 5.31
C TYR A 80 -16.74 -5.18 5.55
N HIS A 81 -17.16 -5.93 4.54
CA HIS A 81 -18.25 -6.89 4.70
C HIS A 81 -17.89 -8.07 5.60
N VAL A 82 -16.65 -8.57 5.54
CA VAL A 82 -16.14 -9.56 6.48
C VAL A 82 -16.20 -9.01 7.91
N MET A 83 -15.61 -7.85 8.18
CA MET A 83 -15.67 -7.24 9.51
C MET A 83 -17.10 -7.13 10.03
N ASN A 84 -18.04 -6.66 9.22
CA ASN A 84 -19.44 -6.53 9.63
C ASN A 84 -20.07 -7.88 9.99
N LEU A 85 -19.84 -8.93 9.20
CA LEU A 85 -20.42 -10.25 9.44
C LEU A 85 -19.82 -10.97 10.65
N PHE A 86 -18.52 -10.75 10.92
CA PHE A 86 -17.78 -11.43 11.97
C PHE A 86 -17.55 -10.57 13.23
N SER A 87 -18.02 -9.31 13.25
CA SER A 87 -17.83 -8.34 14.34
C SER A 87 -18.40 -8.75 15.72
N LYS A 88 -19.29 -9.74 15.75
CA LYS A 88 -19.96 -10.18 16.99
C LYS A 88 -19.21 -11.36 17.61
N ASN A 89 -18.52 -11.09 18.72
CA ASN A 89 -17.63 -11.99 19.51
C ASN A 89 -16.20 -12.11 18.96
N PRO A 90 -15.18 -12.40 19.81
CA PRO A 90 -13.87 -12.82 19.31
C PRO A 90 -14.09 -13.98 18.34
N ILE A 91 -13.53 -13.89 17.12
CA ILE A 91 -13.71 -14.86 16.03
C ILE A 91 -13.80 -16.25 16.62
N SER A 92 -15.02 -16.75 16.72
CA SER A 92 -15.27 -17.99 17.43
C SER A 92 -14.55 -19.11 16.68
N ASN A 93 -14.23 -20.22 17.33
CA ASN A 93 -13.66 -21.38 16.62
C ASN A 93 -14.56 -21.86 15.45
N GLN A 94 -15.83 -21.43 15.41
CA GLN A 94 -16.77 -21.71 14.32
C GLN A 94 -16.62 -20.77 13.11
N GLU A 95 -16.03 -19.58 13.27
CA GLU A 95 -15.88 -18.59 12.19
C GLU A 95 -14.55 -18.73 11.44
N LYS A 96 -13.51 -19.26 12.11
CA LYS A 96 -12.21 -19.53 11.47
C LYS A 96 -12.32 -20.42 10.22
N PRO A 97 -13.09 -21.52 10.23
CA PRO A 97 -13.28 -22.33 9.01
C PRO A 97 -13.96 -21.53 7.89
N LEU A 98 -14.94 -20.69 8.20
CA LEU A 98 -15.62 -19.86 7.19
C LEU A 98 -14.67 -18.86 6.54
N LEU A 99 -13.85 -18.18 7.36
CA LEU A 99 -12.85 -17.23 6.86
C LEU A 99 -11.77 -17.92 6.01
N LYS A 100 -11.37 -19.15 6.40
CA LYS A 100 -10.47 -19.96 5.60
C LYS A 100 -11.06 -20.26 4.22
N GLU A 101 -12.30 -20.73 4.15
CA GLU A 101 -12.94 -21.05 2.86
C GLU A 101 -13.19 -19.79 2.01
N LEU A 102 -13.45 -18.62 2.61
CA LEU A 102 -13.49 -17.35 1.87
C LEU A 102 -12.14 -17.03 1.21
N ASN A 103 -11.03 -17.22 1.93
CA ASN A 103 -9.69 -17.04 1.36
C ASN A 103 -9.38 -18.08 0.27
N GLU A 104 -9.76 -19.35 0.47
CA GLU A 104 -9.60 -20.38 -0.57
C GLU A 104 -10.37 -20.02 -1.85
N ALA A 105 -11.60 -19.50 -1.72
CA ALA A 105 -12.38 -19.03 -2.87
C ALA A 105 -11.69 -17.88 -3.62
N ILE A 106 -11.16 -16.88 -2.90
CA ILE A 106 -10.40 -15.77 -3.52
C ILE A 106 -9.17 -16.29 -4.26
N PHE A 107 -8.39 -17.17 -3.63
CA PHE A 107 -7.20 -17.77 -4.23
C PHE A 107 -7.54 -18.55 -5.51
N ASN A 108 -8.51 -19.47 -5.44
CA ASN A 108 -8.88 -20.33 -6.55
C ASN A 108 -9.44 -19.55 -7.76
N VAL A 109 -10.19 -18.46 -7.52
CA VAL A 109 -10.64 -17.59 -8.62
C VAL A 109 -9.45 -16.95 -9.31
N ASN A 110 -8.52 -16.37 -8.54
CA ASN A 110 -7.33 -15.72 -9.08
C ASN A 110 -6.44 -16.69 -9.88
N GLU A 111 -6.25 -17.91 -9.39
CA GLU A 111 -5.45 -18.91 -10.10
C GLU A 111 -6.06 -19.31 -11.45
N ASN A 112 -7.39 -19.30 -11.56
CA ASN A 112 -8.10 -19.62 -12.79
C ASN A 112 -8.19 -18.43 -13.78
N ILE A 113 -7.82 -17.21 -13.36
CA ILE A 113 -7.70 -16.07 -14.29
C ILE A 113 -6.38 -16.21 -15.05
N THR A 114 -6.47 -16.41 -16.36
CA THR A 114 -5.31 -16.64 -17.24
C THR A 114 -4.42 -15.41 -17.40
N GLU A 115 -5.02 -14.24 -17.57
CA GLU A 115 -4.30 -12.98 -17.66
C GLU A 115 -3.85 -12.53 -16.26
N TRP A 116 -2.56 -12.69 -15.96
CA TRP A 116 -1.99 -12.36 -14.65
C TRP A 116 -2.32 -10.94 -14.18
N ASN A 117 -2.30 -9.97 -15.09
CA ASN A 117 -2.59 -8.57 -14.78
C ASN A 117 -4.05 -8.36 -14.33
N ASN A 118 -4.98 -9.25 -14.67
CA ASN A 118 -6.38 -9.18 -14.27
C ASN A 118 -6.65 -9.79 -12.89
N ARG A 119 -5.65 -10.42 -12.27
CA ARG A 119 -5.76 -11.00 -10.92
C ARG A 119 -5.81 -9.89 -9.86
N CYS A 120 -6.58 -10.14 -8.81
CA CYS A 120 -6.64 -9.33 -7.59
C CYS A 120 -6.40 -10.23 -6.37
N ASN A 121 -5.13 -10.35 -5.99
CA ASN A 121 -4.75 -11.11 -4.81
C ASN A 121 -4.87 -10.23 -3.54
N PHE A 122 -5.71 -10.68 -2.62
CA PHE A 122 -5.84 -10.12 -1.28
C PHE A 122 -6.28 -11.21 -0.31
N TYR A 123 -6.05 -10.98 0.97
CA TYR A 123 -6.40 -11.90 2.02
C TYR A 123 -7.32 -11.26 3.04
N LEU A 124 -8.13 -12.12 3.64
CA LEU A 124 -9.08 -11.82 4.70
C LEU A 124 -8.50 -12.28 6.05
N TYR A 125 -7.22 -11.99 6.30
CA TYR A 125 -6.61 -12.09 7.62
C TYR A 125 -5.93 -10.77 7.95
N GLY A 126 -5.91 -10.39 9.23
CA GLY A 126 -5.32 -9.12 9.66
C GLY A 126 -6.07 -8.48 10.82
N ASN A 127 -5.56 -7.34 11.25
CA ASN A 127 -6.21 -6.52 12.26
C ASN A 127 -7.29 -5.65 11.61
N TRP A 128 -8.51 -5.74 12.13
CA TRP A 128 -9.68 -5.00 11.63
C TRP A 128 -9.59 -3.49 11.84
N ASP A 129 -8.88 -3.04 12.89
CA ASP A 129 -8.61 -1.61 13.08
C ASP A 129 -7.75 -1.09 11.93
N TYR A 130 -6.69 -1.82 11.55
CA TYR A 130 -5.89 -1.45 10.37
C TYR A 130 -6.70 -1.48 9.08
N TRP A 131 -7.59 -2.46 8.87
CA TRP A 131 -8.45 -2.46 7.67
C TRP A 131 -9.35 -1.24 7.60
N LYS A 132 -9.86 -0.76 8.74
CA LYS A 132 -10.66 0.46 8.80
C LYS A 132 -9.81 1.69 8.45
N GLU A 133 -8.63 1.80 9.03
CA GLU A 133 -7.70 2.91 8.77
C GLU A 133 -7.22 2.95 7.31
N GLU A 134 -6.85 1.79 6.75
CA GLU A 134 -6.48 1.66 5.33
C GLU A 134 -7.65 2.07 4.42
N LYS A 135 -8.88 1.66 4.73
CA LYS A 135 -10.06 2.07 3.95
C LYS A 135 -10.32 3.58 4.06
N ASP A 136 -10.24 4.15 5.27
CA ASP A 136 -10.46 5.59 5.49
C ASP A 136 -9.46 6.44 4.67
N LEU A 137 -8.19 6.02 4.65
CA LEU A 137 -7.14 6.63 3.82
C LEU A 137 -7.43 6.47 2.32
N HIS A 138 -7.73 5.25 1.87
CA HIS A 138 -8.09 5.00 0.47
C HIS A 138 -9.23 5.89 0.00
N ASP A 139 -10.31 5.95 0.78
CA ASP A 139 -11.49 6.75 0.46
C ASP A 139 -11.17 8.25 0.42
N TYR A 140 -10.32 8.73 1.34
CA TYR A 140 -9.83 10.10 1.28
C TYR A 140 -9.15 10.43 -0.04
N PHE A 141 -8.21 9.60 -0.50
CA PHE A 141 -7.51 9.85 -1.76
C PHE A 141 -8.42 9.78 -3.00
N VAL A 142 -9.48 8.97 -2.94
CA VAL A 142 -10.51 8.90 -3.99
C VAL A 142 -11.40 10.13 -3.98
N ASN A 143 -11.73 10.65 -2.80
CA ASN A 143 -12.66 11.76 -2.61
C ASN A 143 -11.97 13.13 -2.61
N HIS A 144 -10.63 13.16 -2.62
CA HIS A 144 -9.81 14.35 -2.46
C HIS A 144 -10.25 15.52 -3.34
N ASP A 145 -10.45 15.27 -4.64
CA ASP A 145 -10.80 16.32 -5.60
C ASP A 145 -12.16 16.95 -5.26
N LYS A 146 -13.17 16.12 -4.94
CA LYS A 146 -14.49 16.60 -4.51
C LYS A 146 -14.43 17.36 -3.18
N ILE A 147 -13.60 16.92 -2.24
CA ILE A 147 -13.38 17.62 -0.98
C ILE A 147 -12.70 18.97 -1.23
N ASN A 148 -11.72 19.02 -2.14
CA ASN A 148 -11.01 20.25 -2.49
C ASN A 148 -11.92 21.27 -3.18
N GLU A 149 -12.79 20.82 -4.10
CA GLU A 149 -13.83 21.64 -4.74
C GLU A 149 -14.80 22.21 -3.70
N TYR A 150 -15.25 21.39 -2.75
CA TYR A 150 -16.07 21.86 -1.64
C TYR A 150 -15.33 22.92 -0.81
N ALA A 151 -14.04 22.70 -0.54
CA ALA A 151 -13.22 23.63 0.22
C ALA A 151 -12.99 24.98 -0.49
N ASP A 152 -13.09 25.06 -1.83
CA ASP A 152 -13.08 26.34 -2.56
C ASP A 152 -14.33 27.17 -2.29
N ARG A 153 -15.48 26.52 -2.07
CA ARG A 153 -16.78 27.19 -1.88
C ARG A 153 -17.61 26.51 -0.79
N PRO A 154 -17.21 26.64 0.49
CA PRO A 154 -17.93 25.99 1.59
C PRO A 154 -19.36 26.53 1.71
N ASN A 155 -20.33 25.64 1.91
CA ASN A 155 -21.72 26.03 2.10
C ASN A 155 -22.39 25.23 3.25
N GLY A 156 -23.31 25.88 3.97
CA GLY A 156 -24.06 25.29 5.09
C GLY A 156 -23.24 24.95 6.34
N ASP A 157 -23.81 24.13 7.24
CA ASP A 157 -23.16 23.62 8.47
C ASP A 157 -22.19 22.44 8.23
N THR A 158 -21.97 22.10 6.96
CA THR A 158 -21.08 21.04 6.50
C THR A 158 -19.59 21.22 6.88
N PRO A 159 -19.02 22.44 7.06
CA PRO A 159 -17.61 22.62 7.39
C PRO A 159 -17.16 21.84 8.63
N ASN A 160 -17.97 21.77 9.69
CA ASN A 160 -17.62 21.04 10.91
C ASN A 160 -17.45 19.54 10.67
N LYS A 161 -18.28 18.93 9.81
CA LYS A 161 -18.17 17.49 9.47
C LYS A 161 -16.90 17.21 8.67
N TYR A 162 -16.59 18.05 7.68
CA TYR A 162 -15.34 17.95 6.91
C TYR A 162 -14.11 18.13 7.81
N CYS A 163 -14.16 19.07 8.74
CA CYS A 163 -13.07 19.28 9.69
C CYS A 163 -12.82 18.07 10.60
N ILE A 164 -13.87 17.45 11.13
CA ILE A 164 -13.74 16.21 11.93
C ILE A 164 -13.12 15.10 11.08
N TYR A 165 -13.61 14.91 9.86
CA TYR A 165 -13.11 13.91 8.94
C TYR A 165 -11.63 14.15 8.57
N LEU A 166 -11.27 15.36 8.17
CA LEU A 166 -9.91 15.70 7.76
C LEU A 166 -8.91 15.63 8.91
N ASN A 167 -9.31 15.95 10.15
CA ASN A 167 -8.45 15.78 11.32
C ASN A 167 -8.14 14.29 11.57
N HIS A 168 -9.15 13.41 11.47
CA HIS A 168 -8.95 11.96 11.54
C HIS A 168 -7.99 11.47 10.44
N ILE A 169 -8.22 11.89 9.18
CA ILE A 169 -7.32 11.53 8.07
C ILE A 169 -5.91 12.09 8.27
N ASN A 170 -5.75 13.29 8.82
CA ASN A 170 -4.45 13.88 9.09
C ASN A 170 -3.65 13.03 10.09
N ASP A 171 -4.28 12.56 11.15
CA ASP A 171 -3.64 11.66 12.12
C ASP A 171 -3.23 10.34 11.46
N LEU A 172 -4.10 9.76 10.64
CA LEU A 172 -3.76 8.56 9.85
C LEU A 172 -2.60 8.83 8.89
N TYR A 173 -2.64 9.91 8.12
CA TYR A 173 -1.63 10.26 7.14
C TYR A 173 -0.24 10.36 7.78
N LYS A 174 -0.14 11.04 8.94
CA LYS A 174 1.12 11.20 9.69
C LYS A 174 1.70 9.88 10.20
N ARG A 175 0.85 8.91 10.55
CA ARG A 175 1.31 7.57 10.96
C ARG A 175 1.79 6.76 9.76
N TYR A 176 0.99 6.70 8.71
CA TYR A 176 1.22 5.81 7.57
C TYR A 176 2.29 6.31 6.60
N ILE A 177 2.50 7.62 6.47
CA ILE A 177 3.52 8.16 5.53
C ILE A 177 4.91 7.57 5.76
N LYS A 178 5.29 7.33 7.02
CA LYS A 178 6.61 6.80 7.39
C LYS A 178 6.85 5.38 6.90
N ASP A 179 5.79 4.57 6.86
CA ASP A 179 5.85 3.18 6.44
C ASP A 179 5.56 3.03 4.93
N CYS A 180 4.73 3.94 4.39
CA CYS A 180 4.20 3.82 3.04
C CYS A 180 4.93 4.66 1.98
N CYS A 181 5.79 5.59 2.37
CA CYS A 181 6.49 6.48 1.45
C CYS A 181 8.00 6.39 1.57
N MET A 182 8.67 6.43 0.43
CA MET A 182 10.10 6.60 0.33
C MET A 182 10.39 7.58 -0.81
N CYS A 183 10.85 8.77 -0.47
CA CYS A 183 11.06 9.86 -1.40
C CYS A 183 12.54 10.10 -1.68
N PHE A 184 12.84 10.63 -2.85
CA PHE A 184 14.19 10.93 -3.30
C PHE A 184 14.25 12.38 -3.77
N ILE A 185 15.32 13.10 -3.45
CA ILE A 185 15.50 14.51 -3.85
C ILE A 185 16.05 14.63 -5.27
N ARG A 186 16.81 13.63 -5.74
CA ARG A 186 17.58 13.68 -6.99
C ARG A 186 17.25 12.48 -7.89
N PRO A 187 17.20 12.66 -9.22
CA PRO A 187 17.43 13.90 -9.97
C PRO A 187 16.29 14.94 -9.84
N ASN A 188 15.08 14.49 -9.51
CA ASN A 188 13.93 15.33 -9.16
C ASN A 188 13.25 14.76 -7.90
N PHE A 189 12.43 15.57 -7.24
CA PHE A 189 11.62 15.07 -6.12
C PHE A 189 10.60 14.05 -6.64
N ASP A 190 10.74 12.81 -6.19
CA ASP A 190 9.82 11.71 -6.49
C ASP A 190 9.65 10.81 -5.27
N CYS A 191 8.50 10.13 -5.16
CA CYS A 191 8.20 9.25 -4.05
C CYS A 191 7.70 7.89 -4.54
N GLU A 192 8.31 6.84 -4.02
CA GLU A 192 7.84 5.48 -4.17
C GLU A 192 6.75 5.17 -3.13
N GLU A 193 5.62 4.66 -3.61
CA GLU A 193 4.49 4.20 -2.80
C GLU A 193 4.66 2.72 -2.44
N LYS A 194 4.96 2.43 -1.18
CA LYS A 194 5.05 1.05 -0.65
C LYS A 194 3.67 0.46 -0.34
N CYS A 195 2.65 1.31 -0.20
CA CYS A 195 1.28 0.92 0.12
C CYS A 195 0.27 1.36 -0.97
N PRO A 196 0.45 0.99 -2.25
CA PRO A 196 -0.33 1.53 -3.37
C PRO A 196 -1.83 1.14 -3.33
N LYS A 197 -2.23 0.24 -2.42
CA LYS A 197 -3.63 -0.17 -2.23
C LYS A 197 -4.47 0.86 -1.47
N TYR A 198 -3.84 1.77 -0.72
CA TYR A 198 -4.58 2.70 0.13
C TYR A 198 -3.85 4.00 0.46
N PHE A 199 -2.57 4.16 0.10
CA PHE A 199 -1.79 5.35 0.43
C PHE A 199 -1.19 6.01 -0.80
N LYS A 200 -1.20 7.35 -0.83
CA LYS A 200 -0.52 8.15 -1.84
C LYS A 200 0.52 9.07 -1.24
N CYS A 201 1.70 9.12 -1.87
CA CYS A 201 2.86 9.86 -1.35
C CYS A 201 3.01 11.27 -1.91
N GLU A 202 2.17 11.69 -2.87
CA GLU A 202 2.23 13.05 -3.40
C GLU A 202 1.86 14.08 -2.31
N LYS A 203 2.68 15.12 -2.14
CA LYS A 203 2.50 16.19 -1.12
C LYS A 203 1.11 16.82 -1.15
N LYS A 204 0.51 16.95 -2.34
CA LYS A 204 -0.82 17.56 -2.53
C LYS A 204 -1.94 16.87 -1.75
N TYR A 205 -1.75 15.61 -1.37
CA TYR A 205 -2.74 14.89 -0.58
C TYR A 205 -2.54 15.03 0.93
N TYR A 206 -1.52 15.74 1.41
CA TYR A 206 -1.39 16.01 2.84
C TYR A 206 -2.61 16.83 3.31
N PRO A 207 -3.44 16.35 4.26
CA PRO A 207 -4.72 16.99 4.59
C PRO A 207 -4.62 18.42 5.14
N TYR A 208 -3.42 18.86 5.56
CA TYR A 208 -3.16 20.21 6.08
C TYR A 208 -3.74 21.31 5.21
N ASP A 209 -3.53 21.24 3.90
CA ASP A 209 -3.95 22.29 2.98
C ASP A 209 -5.48 22.44 2.98
N LEU A 210 -6.21 21.31 3.00
CA LEU A 210 -7.67 21.30 3.08
C LEU A 210 -8.19 21.79 4.45
N ILE A 211 -7.55 21.38 5.55
CA ILE A 211 -7.88 21.82 6.91
C ILE A 211 -7.71 23.34 7.04
N SER A 212 -6.60 23.86 6.53
CA SER A 212 -6.28 25.30 6.50
C SER A 212 -7.29 26.07 5.64
N LYS A 213 -7.56 25.58 4.42
CA LYS A 213 -8.51 26.17 3.47
C LYS A 213 -9.94 26.25 4.05
N LEU A 214 -10.37 25.23 4.77
CA LEU A 214 -11.68 25.17 5.45
C LEU A 214 -11.75 25.93 6.77
N LYS A 215 -10.63 26.50 7.26
CA LYS A 215 -10.54 27.22 8.54
C LYS A 215 -11.06 26.41 9.72
N CYS A 216 -10.72 25.12 9.76
CA CYS A 216 -11.12 24.24 10.84
C CYS A 216 -10.65 24.76 12.21
N SER A 217 -11.60 24.97 13.14
CA SER A 217 -11.30 25.52 14.47
C SER A 217 -10.54 24.49 15.33
N ASN A 218 -9.53 24.95 16.07
CA ASN A 218 -8.80 24.27 17.16
C ASN A 218 -7.69 23.25 16.87
N GLN A 219 -7.22 23.04 15.63
CA GLN A 219 -6.02 22.21 15.43
C GLN A 219 -5.24 22.71 14.22
N LYS A 220 -4.36 23.72 14.41
CA LYS A 220 -3.25 23.88 13.46
C LYS A 220 -2.51 22.55 13.49
N PRO A 221 -2.39 21.81 12.39
CA PRO A 221 -1.47 20.69 12.40
C PRO A 221 -0.10 21.31 12.69
N ASN A 222 0.53 20.88 13.78
CA ASN A 222 1.80 21.46 14.22
C ASN A 222 2.91 21.28 13.18
N ASP A 223 2.73 20.31 12.28
CA ASP A 223 3.75 19.86 11.34
C ASP A 223 3.47 20.38 9.92
N THR A 224 4.43 21.09 9.35
CA THR A 224 4.40 21.52 7.94
C THR A 224 4.54 20.33 6.98
N VAL A 225 4.24 20.55 5.70
CA VAL A 225 4.51 19.56 4.63
C VAL A 225 5.98 19.11 4.68
N GLU A 226 6.91 20.05 4.84
CA GLU A 226 8.35 19.76 4.90
C GLU A 226 8.71 18.89 6.10
N GLU A 227 8.14 19.16 7.27
CA GLU A 227 8.41 18.40 8.50
C GLU A 227 7.93 16.94 8.40
N ILE A 228 6.76 16.73 7.79
CA ILE A 228 6.20 15.39 7.59
C ILE A 228 6.98 14.59 6.52
N PHE A 229 7.48 15.26 5.48
CA PHE A 229 8.21 14.59 4.40
C PHE A 229 9.70 14.38 4.69
N LYS A 230 10.29 15.15 5.60
CA LYS A 230 11.70 15.00 6.01
C LYS A 230 12.10 13.57 6.40
N PRO A 231 11.38 12.83 7.27
CA PRO A 231 11.79 11.48 7.68
C PRO A 231 11.69 10.42 6.57
N VAL A 232 10.93 10.68 5.51
CA VAL A 232 10.72 9.73 4.40
C VAL A 232 11.53 10.09 3.17
N THR A 233 12.27 11.21 3.20
CA THR A 233 13.06 11.69 2.07
C THR A 233 14.52 11.31 2.24
N LEU A 234 15.03 10.50 1.30
CA LEU A 234 16.43 10.14 1.18
C LEU A 234 17.16 11.13 0.26
N ASP A 235 18.28 11.66 0.75
CA ASP A 235 19.24 12.33 -0.13
C ASP A 235 20.08 11.25 -0.81
N TYR A 236 19.99 11.18 -2.15
CA TYR A 236 20.77 10.25 -2.96
C TYR A 236 22.28 10.36 -2.65
N THR A 237 22.78 11.55 -2.31
CA THR A 237 24.19 11.72 -1.91
C THR A 237 24.54 10.99 -0.63
N VAL A 238 23.61 10.91 0.34
CA VAL A 238 23.79 10.16 1.59
C VAL A 238 23.74 8.66 1.30
N VAL A 239 22.80 8.19 0.46
CA VAL A 239 22.71 6.77 0.07
C VAL A 239 23.97 6.33 -0.69
N THR A 240 24.38 7.08 -1.71
CA THR A 240 25.59 6.77 -2.49
C THR A 240 26.85 6.87 -1.62
N ARG A 241 26.95 7.86 -0.73
CA ARG A 241 28.08 7.97 0.20
C ARG A 241 28.12 6.80 1.19
N SER A 242 26.99 6.42 1.78
CA SER A 242 26.92 5.26 2.69
C SER A 242 27.23 3.95 1.98
N GLN A 243 26.84 3.80 0.71
CA GLN A 243 27.22 2.64 -0.12
C GLN A 243 28.72 2.65 -0.46
N ILE A 244 29.29 3.80 -0.82
CA ILE A 244 30.74 3.96 -1.03
C ILE A 244 31.52 3.66 0.26
N GLU A 245 31.06 4.17 1.41
CA GLU A 245 31.66 3.91 2.72
C GLU A 245 31.54 2.42 3.11
N SER A 246 30.41 1.77 2.82
CA SER A 246 30.22 0.32 3.00
C SER A 246 31.12 -0.50 2.09
N LEU A 247 31.27 -0.13 0.81
CA LEU A 247 32.19 -0.77 -0.14
C LEU A 247 33.65 -0.58 0.28
N ASN A 248 34.01 0.62 0.77
CA ASN A 248 35.33 0.90 1.31
C ASN A 248 35.60 0.14 2.63
N SER A 249 34.55 -0.16 3.41
CA SER A 249 34.62 -1.02 4.59
C SER A 249 34.80 -2.51 4.24
N CYS A 250 34.47 -2.94 3.01
CA CYS A 250 34.72 -4.31 2.53
C CYS A 250 36.20 -4.58 2.21
N ASN A 251 37.10 -3.60 2.36
CA ASN A 251 38.55 -3.78 2.17
C ASN A 251 39.25 -4.52 3.35
N SER A 252 38.50 -4.94 4.38
CA SER A 252 38.99 -5.83 5.45
C SER A 252 38.79 -7.31 5.06
N SER A 253 39.68 -7.83 4.23
CA SER A 253 40.07 -9.25 4.05
C SER A 253 39.01 -10.38 3.96
N THR A 254 37.71 -10.16 3.75
CA THR A 254 36.74 -11.27 3.57
C THR A 254 35.69 -11.08 2.46
N CYS A 255 35.87 -10.15 1.54
CA CYS A 255 35.02 -10.05 0.35
C CYS A 255 35.87 -10.12 -0.93
N GLU A 256 36.17 -11.34 -1.38
CA GLU A 256 36.61 -11.54 -2.77
C GLU A 256 35.38 -11.55 -3.68
N GLN A 257 35.18 -10.46 -4.44
CA GLN A 257 35.17 -10.48 -5.91
C GLN A 257 34.97 -9.06 -6.48
N GLU A 258 36.03 -8.57 -7.13
CA GLU A 258 36.17 -7.57 -8.20
C GLU A 258 35.32 -6.28 -8.17
N TYR A 259 35.96 -5.14 -7.89
CA TYR A 259 36.06 -3.97 -8.80
C TYR A 259 37.08 -2.95 -8.26
N ASN A 260 38.06 -2.57 -9.10
CA ASN A 260 39.21 -1.73 -8.71
C ASN A 260 38.79 -0.28 -8.38
N SER A 261 39.05 0.16 -7.15
CA SER A 261 38.67 1.50 -6.62
C SER A 261 39.51 2.68 -7.11
N TYR A 262 40.46 2.47 -8.03
CA TYR A 262 41.42 3.51 -8.42
C TYR A 262 40.90 4.52 -9.48
N ASP A 263 39.82 4.23 -10.20
CA ASP A 263 39.34 5.09 -11.29
C ASP A 263 38.23 6.09 -10.90
N LEU A 264 37.60 5.94 -9.72
CA LEU A 264 36.50 6.83 -9.29
C LEU A 264 36.98 8.19 -8.75
N ILE A 265 38.18 8.25 -8.18
CA ILE A 265 38.63 9.43 -7.41
C ILE A 265 39.09 10.58 -8.32
N HIS A 266 39.51 10.29 -9.55
CA HIS A 266 40.08 11.30 -10.44
C HIS A 266 39.05 12.19 -11.14
N ASN A 267 37.77 11.78 -11.19
CA ASN A 267 36.71 12.49 -11.92
C ASN A 267 35.89 13.47 -11.06
N LEU A 268 36.06 13.49 -9.74
CA LEU A 268 35.31 14.39 -8.84
C LEU A 268 35.96 15.77 -8.65
N ASN A 269 37.22 15.95 -9.07
CA ASN A 269 38.01 17.16 -8.83
C ASN A 269 38.53 17.83 -10.11
N SER A 270 37.66 18.44 -10.93
CA SER A 270 38.06 19.56 -11.82
C SER A 270 36.85 20.33 -12.36
N PRO A 271 36.68 21.62 -12.00
CA PRO A 271 35.75 22.51 -12.68
C PRO A 271 36.47 23.24 -13.83
N ASN A 272 35.83 23.20 -15.01
CA ASN A 272 36.11 23.94 -16.26
C ASN A 272 37.01 23.28 -17.32
N GLN A 273 36.40 22.67 -18.34
CA GLN A 273 36.78 22.86 -19.75
C GLN A 273 35.65 22.44 -20.71
N LYS A 274 35.50 23.20 -21.80
CA LYS A 274 34.50 23.03 -22.87
C LYS A 274 34.70 21.71 -23.66
N PRO A 275 33.64 21.17 -24.30
CA PRO A 275 33.67 19.86 -24.93
C PRO A 275 34.44 19.88 -26.26
N ASN A 276 35.28 18.87 -26.48
CA ASN A 276 35.80 18.50 -27.80
C ASN A 276 35.14 17.18 -28.24
N ASP A 277 34.86 17.06 -29.52
CA ASP A 277 34.00 16.08 -30.19
C ASP A 277 34.55 14.63 -30.25
N SER A 278 35.02 14.08 -29.13
CA SER A 278 35.42 12.67 -29.02
C SER A 278 34.92 11.97 -27.74
N VAL A 279 33.91 12.52 -27.06
CA VAL A 279 33.34 12.01 -25.79
C VAL A 279 32.05 11.19 -26.01
N GLU A 280 31.88 10.54 -27.17
CA GLU A 280 30.65 9.79 -27.46
C GLU A 280 30.74 8.28 -27.19
N GLU A 281 31.94 7.72 -26.96
CA GLU A 281 32.10 6.28 -26.69
C GLU A 281 32.41 5.91 -25.22
N THR A 282 32.89 6.84 -24.39
CA THR A 282 33.24 6.56 -22.98
C THR A 282 32.11 6.80 -21.98
N ASN A 283 31.01 7.45 -22.38
CA ASN A 283 29.84 7.66 -21.52
C ASN A 283 28.89 6.45 -21.44
N LYS A 284 29.22 5.32 -22.08
CA LYS A 284 28.42 4.09 -21.99
C LYS A 284 28.72 3.23 -20.75
N SER A 285 29.85 3.41 -20.06
CA SER A 285 30.21 2.55 -18.92
C SER A 285 29.84 3.13 -17.53
N VAL A 286 29.42 4.39 -17.45
CA VAL A 286 28.96 5.04 -16.19
C VAL A 286 27.45 5.27 -16.17
N ILE A 287 26.72 4.49 -16.98
CA ILE A 287 25.33 4.18 -16.65
C ILE A 287 25.42 2.90 -15.83
N LEU A 288 25.63 3.05 -14.52
CA LEU A 288 25.30 1.96 -13.60
C LEU A 288 23.80 1.74 -13.81
N ASP A 289 23.46 0.70 -14.55
CA ASP A 289 22.14 0.46 -15.10
C ASP A 289 21.10 0.61 -13.98
N HIS A 290 20.14 1.53 -14.17
CA HIS A 290 19.03 1.77 -13.24
C HIS A 290 18.33 0.45 -12.86
N THR A 291 18.38 -0.56 -13.73
CA THR A 291 17.86 -1.90 -13.45
C THR A 291 18.71 -2.69 -12.45
N VAL A 292 20.02 -2.47 -12.35
CA VAL A 292 20.93 -3.17 -11.41
C VAL A 292 20.83 -2.57 -10.00
N LEU A 293 20.68 -1.23 -9.89
CA LEU A 293 20.44 -0.57 -8.60
C LEU A 293 19.02 -0.89 -8.08
N ASN A 294 18.03 -0.90 -8.98
CA ASN A 294 16.71 -1.41 -8.65
C ASN A 294 16.79 -2.89 -8.29
N ARG A 295 17.52 -3.75 -9.00
CA ARG A 295 17.59 -5.19 -8.69
C ARG A 295 18.26 -5.48 -7.34
N SER A 296 19.30 -4.74 -6.94
CA SER A 296 19.97 -4.95 -5.65
C SER A 296 19.12 -4.47 -4.46
N GLN A 297 18.41 -3.34 -4.60
CA GLN A 297 17.43 -2.92 -3.60
C GLN A 297 16.17 -3.78 -3.63
N ILE A 298 15.71 -4.23 -4.80
CA ILE A 298 14.62 -5.19 -4.96
C ILE A 298 15.02 -6.55 -4.37
N GLU A 299 16.26 -7.01 -4.43
CA GLU A 299 16.67 -8.27 -3.78
C GLU A 299 16.76 -8.14 -2.25
N LEU A 300 17.18 -6.98 -1.74
CA LEU A 300 17.14 -6.65 -0.30
C LEU A 300 15.71 -6.39 0.22
N VAL A 301 14.81 -5.87 -0.61
CA VAL A 301 13.39 -5.61 -0.29
C VAL A 301 12.50 -6.83 -0.57
N ASN A 302 12.79 -7.64 -1.60
CA ASN A 302 12.11 -8.92 -1.90
C ASN A 302 12.57 -10.06 -0.99
N SER A 303 13.62 -9.86 -0.18
CA SER A 303 13.78 -10.64 1.05
C SER A 303 12.53 -10.54 1.94
N CYS A 304 11.70 -9.51 1.78
CA CYS A 304 10.30 -9.53 2.19
C CYS A 304 9.43 -10.05 1.05
N ASN A 305 9.37 -11.38 0.90
CA ASN A 305 8.21 -12.01 0.27
C ASN A 305 6.94 -11.48 0.96
N SER A 306 5.86 -11.28 0.20
CA SER A 306 4.53 -10.73 0.57
C SER A 306 3.94 -11.17 1.93
N PHE A 307 4.53 -12.18 2.57
CA PHE A 307 4.23 -12.69 3.89
C PHE A 307 4.84 -11.85 5.04
N MET A 308 6.00 -11.21 4.84
CA MET A 308 6.80 -10.58 5.92
C MET A 308 6.56 -9.07 6.11
N CYS A 309 5.89 -8.41 5.17
CA CYS A 309 5.55 -6.99 5.27
C CYS A 309 4.23 -6.70 6.00
N GLU A 310 3.54 -7.72 6.51
CA GLU A 310 2.38 -7.47 7.37
C GLU A 310 2.81 -7.10 8.81
N PRO A 311 2.12 -6.16 9.49
CA PRO A 311 2.42 -5.76 10.86
C PRO A 311 2.52 -6.93 11.85
N PHE A 312 1.91 -8.07 11.53
CA PHE A 312 1.91 -9.29 12.33
C PHE A 312 3.30 -9.93 12.48
N TYR A 313 4.17 -9.82 11.47
CA TYR A 313 5.48 -10.51 11.51
C TYR A 313 6.52 -9.83 12.39
N LYS A 314 6.38 -8.53 12.65
CA LYS A 314 7.23 -7.83 13.64
C LYS A 314 7.05 -8.37 15.07
N PHE A 315 5.91 -8.97 15.39
CA PHE A 315 5.66 -9.52 16.74
C PHE A 315 6.19 -10.95 16.93
N VAL A 316 6.22 -11.77 15.87
CA VAL A 316 6.69 -13.15 15.98
C VAL A 316 8.22 -13.22 16.09
N SER A 317 8.96 -12.31 15.45
CA SER A 317 10.42 -12.27 15.57
C SER A 317 10.92 -11.75 16.92
N LEU A 318 10.15 -10.89 17.61
CA LEU A 318 10.48 -10.39 18.94
C LEU A 318 10.17 -11.40 20.07
N GLY A 319 9.30 -12.39 19.81
CA GLY A 319 8.97 -13.44 20.78
C GLY A 319 10.03 -14.55 20.89
N TYR A 320 10.80 -14.82 19.82
CA TYR A 320 11.81 -15.88 19.81
C TYR A 320 13.17 -15.47 20.37
N SER A 321 13.41 -14.17 20.62
CA SER A 321 14.64 -13.68 21.25
C SER A 321 14.60 -13.65 22.78
N LEU A 322 13.45 -13.94 23.41
CA LEU A 322 13.27 -13.87 24.86
C LEU A 322 12.98 -15.21 25.55
N LEU A 323 12.93 -16.33 24.82
CA LEU A 323 12.83 -17.69 25.40
C LEU A 323 13.82 -18.68 24.76
N GLY A 324 15.06 -18.23 24.55
CA GLY A 324 16.19 -19.12 24.29
C GLY A 324 16.76 -19.63 25.62
N GLY A 325 16.35 -20.82 26.07
CA GLY A 325 16.83 -21.38 27.32
C GLY A 325 16.50 -22.86 27.53
N GLY A 326 17.10 -23.72 26.70
CA GLY A 326 17.37 -25.13 27.00
C GLY A 326 16.19 -26.11 26.83
N PHE A 327 16.37 -27.14 26.01
CA PHE A 327 16.46 -28.52 26.51
C PHE A 327 17.04 -29.42 25.41
N ILE A 328 18.04 -30.18 25.83
CA ILE A 328 18.87 -31.12 25.07
C ILE A 328 18.08 -32.41 24.85
N PHE A 329 18.26 -33.01 23.67
CA PHE A 329 17.73 -34.31 23.28
C PHE A 329 18.14 -35.44 24.23
N SER A 330 17.17 -36.22 24.70
CA SER A 330 17.27 -37.66 25.01
C SER A 330 15.91 -38.30 24.82
#